data_AF-A0A351MN72-F1
#
_entry.id   AF-A0A351MN72-F1
#
_cell.length_a   1.000
_cell.length_b   1.000
_cell.length_c   1.000
_cell.angle_alpha   90.00
_cell.angle_beta   90.00
_cell.angle_gamma   90.00
#
_symmetry.space_group_name_H-M   'P 1'
#
loop_
_entity.id
_entity.type
_entity.pdbx_description
1 polymer ?
#
loop_
_entity_poly.entity_id
_entity_poly.type
_entity_poly.pdbx_seq_one_letter_code
_entity_poly.pdbx_strand_id
1 'polypeptide(L)'
;MIWLTGLTLLASPAPYYTIPLLDLAYETERQVVVDREAGQYLGHVSTLLLPDQATILAVYPKGHGRGAIIYRRSTDGGLTWSERLPVPENWATSLETPTIFRLTDREGTPRIVLFSGLYPIRTAISEDDGQTWTPLAKIGDYGGIVAMGDCVALADGSHAAWFHDDGRFFTAEPGPVRRIRVYQVNSEDGGRTWSAPRFLFSHREADLNEPGIVRSPDGSTLAMLLRENTRTHNGFVSFSSDEAKTWSEPVELPAALTGDRHTLRYAPDGRLVCVFRDMARQSVTRGDFVAWVGTWDDLVEGREGQYRVRLGDNTQGTDTGYPGLEVLP
;
A
#
# COMPACT_ATOMS: atom_id res chain seq x y z
N MET A 1 -30.42 -33.50 12.98
CA MET A 1 -29.47 -33.27 11.88
C MET A 1 -28.22 -32.68 12.52
N ILE A 2 -27.11 -33.43 12.54
CA ILE A 2 -25.86 -33.04 13.19
C ILE A 2 -24.98 -32.41 12.12
N TRP A 3 -24.60 -31.15 12.29
CA TRP A 3 -23.59 -30.49 11.47
C TRP A 3 -22.23 -30.74 12.10
N LEU A 4 -21.39 -31.53 11.42
CA LEU A 4 -19.96 -31.62 11.70
C LEU A 4 -19.26 -30.57 10.82
N THR A 5 -18.95 -29.41 11.38
CA THR A 5 -17.94 -28.53 10.78
C THR A 5 -16.58 -29.13 11.10
N GLY A 6 -16.00 -29.83 10.13
CA GLY A 6 -14.60 -30.23 10.22
C GLY A 6 -13.76 -28.96 10.25
N LEU A 7 -13.15 -28.66 11.40
CA LEU A 7 -11.96 -27.81 11.43
C LEU A 7 -10.84 -28.62 10.76
N THR A 8 -10.66 -28.44 9.46
CA THR A 8 -9.33 -28.66 8.89
C THR A 8 -8.42 -27.63 9.54
N LEU A 9 -7.56 -28.09 10.47
CA LEU A 9 -6.35 -27.34 10.80
C LEU A 9 -5.58 -27.21 9.48
N LEU A 10 -5.72 -26.07 8.81
CA LEU A 10 -4.81 -25.69 7.76
C LEU A 10 -3.43 -25.63 8.43
N ALA A 11 -2.53 -26.53 8.03
CA ALA A 11 -1.15 -26.43 8.45
C ALA A 11 -0.63 -25.03 8.09
N SER A 12 0.12 -24.40 8.99
CA SER A 12 0.73 -23.10 8.70
C SER A 12 1.48 -23.17 7.36
N PRO A 13 1.28 -22.19 6.46
CA PRO A 13 1.96 -22.19 5.17
C PRO A 13 3.47 -22.33 5.33
N ALA A 14 4.11 -22.96 4.34
CA ALA A 14 5.55 -23.12 4.33
C ALA A 14 6.25 -21.74 4.37
N PRO A 15 7.45 -21.64 5.00
CA PRO A 15 8.26 -20.42 5.02
C PRO A 15 9.05 -20.18 3.72
N TYR A 16 8.88 -21.05 2.73
CA TYR A 16 9.50 -21.04 1.40
C TYR A 16 8.42 -21.16 0.31
N TYR A 17 8.80 -20.90 -0.94
CA TYR A 17 7.96 -21.07 -2.12
C TYR A 17 8.72 -21.84 -3.20
N THR A 18 8.00 -22.41 -4.15
CA THR A 18 8.54 -23.31 -5.20
C THR A 18 8.35 -22.79 -6.62
N ILE A 19 7.59 -21.70 -6.78
CA ILE A 19 7.37 -21.05 -8.07
C ILE A 19 8.67 -20.46 -8.66
N PRO A 20 8.78 -20.37 -10.01
CA PRO A 20 9.95 -19.81 -10.68
C PRO A 20 10.24 -18.35 -10.28
N LEU A 21 11.52 -17.98 -10.33
CA LEU A 21 12.00 -16.60 -10.17
C LEU A 21 12.65 -16.13 -11.47
N LEU A 22 12.15 -15.02 -12.02
CA LEU A 22 12.81 -14.26 -13.08
C LEU A 22 13.63 -13.14 -12.45
N ASP A 23 14.93 -13.05 -12.75
CA ASP A 23 15.77 -11.97 -12.24
C ASP A 23 15.99 -10.89 -13.30
N LEU A 24 15.38 -9.71 -13.09
CA LEU A 24 15.54 -8.53 -13.95
C LEU A 24 16.30 -7.40 -13.24
N ALA A 25 16.83 -7.63 -12.02
CA ALA A 25 17.43 -6.59 -11.19
C ALA A 25 18.65 -5.93 -11.84
N TYR A 26 19.29 -6.63 -12.79
CA TYR A 26 20.48 -6.17 -13.50
C TYR A 26 20.20 -5.72 -14.95
N GLU A 27 18.95 -5.76 -15.42
CA GLU A 27 18.53 -5.23 -16.73
C GLU A 27 18.38 -3.70 -16.65
N THR A 28 19.51 -3.01 -16.55
CA THR A 28 19.59 -1.55 -16.33
C THR A 28 18.90 -0.72 -17.41
N GLU A 29 18.73 -1.26 -18.62
CA GLU A 29 17.99 -0.63 -19.72
C GLU A 29 16.49 -0.47 -19.44
N ARG A 30 15.95 -1.18 -18.46
CA ARG A 30 14.55 -1.05 -18.00
C ARG A 30 14.39 -0.09 -16.83
N GLN A 31 15.48 0.45 -16.31
CA GLN A 31 15.47 1.21 -15.07
C GLN A 31 15.63 2.70 -15.36
N VAL A 32 14.75 3.49 -14.76
CA VAL A 32 14.83 4.96 -14.78
C VAL A 32 15.07 5.45 -13.36
N VAL A 33 16.08 6.29 -13.19
CA VAL A 33 16.36 6.92 -11.90
C VAL A 33 15.42 8.11 -11.72
N VAL A 34 14.44 7.96 -10.83
CA VAL A 34 13.47 9.01 -10.50
C VAL A 34 14.11 10.15 -9.71
N ASP A 35 14.92 9.86 -8.69
CA ASP A 35 15.63 10.85 -7.87
C ASP A 35 16.87 10.22 -7.21
N ARG A 36 17.85 11.05 -6.89
CA ARG A 36 19.07 10.66 -6.17
C ARG A 36 19.66 11.86 -5.46
N GLU A 37 19.95 11.70 -4.17
CA GLU A 37 20.67 12.69 -3.40
C GLU A 37 21.73 12.00 -2.52
N ALA A 38 22.98 12.46 -2.62
CA ALA A 38 24.09 11.84 -1.91
C ALA A 38 23.90 11.94 -0.39
N GLY A 39 24.04 10.80 0.31
CA GLY A 39 23.89 10.72 1.77
C GLY A 39 22.45 10.82 2.27
N GLN A 40 21.46 10.87 1.38
CA GLN A 40 20.06 10.98 1.74
C GLN A 40 19.30 9.70 1.38
N TYR A 41 18.58 9.14 2.35
CA TYR A 41 17.63 8.06 2.09
C TYR A 41 16.39 8.64 1.40
N LEU A 42 16.05 8.09 0.24
CA LEU A 42 14.84 8.35 -0.53
C LEU A 42 14.18 6.99 -0.79
N GLY A 43 12.99 6.77 -0.23
CA GLY A 43 12.25 5.52 -0.35
C GLY A 43 10.76 5.78 -0.11
N HIS A 44 9.95 4.73 0.04
CA HIS A 44 8.49 4.85 0.28
C HIS A 44 7.78 5.74 -0.74
N VAL A 45 8.05 5.51 -2.02
CA VAL A 45 7.36 6.22 -3.09
C VAL A 45 5.91 5.76 -3.18
N SER A 46 5.00 6.71 -3.34
CA SER A 46 3.64 6.49 -3.80
C SER A 46 3.49 7.16 -5.16
N THR A 47 2.96 6.43 -6.12
CA THR A 47 2.72 6.91 -7.48
C THR A 47 1.24 7.03 -7.78
N LEU A 48 0.91 7.83 -8.80
CA LEU A 48 -0.42 7.89 -9.38
C LEU A 48 -0.32 8.18 -10.88
N LEU A 49 -0.79 7.25 -11.71
CA LEU A 49 -1.01 7.49 -13.14
C LEU A 49 -2.28 8.33 -13.35
N LEU A 50 -2.17 9.40 -14.14
CA LEU A 50 -3.30 10.27 -14.46
C LEU A 50 -4.15 9.73 -15.63
N PRO A 51 -5.39 10.24 -15.81
CA PRO A 51 -6.29 9.78 -16.87
C PRO A 51 -5.77 9.95 -18.31
N ASP A 52 -4.74 10.77 -18.52
CA ASP A 52 -4.05 10.90 -19.82
C ASP A 52 -3.19 9.67 -20.17
N GLN A 53 -3.08 8.71 -19.25
CA GLN A 53 -2.33 7.45 -19.40
C GLN A 53 -0.83 7.63 -19.70
N ALA A 54 -0.30 8.81 -19.40
CA ALA A 54 1.10 9.16 -19.65
C ALA A 54 1.73 9.93 -18.48
N THR A 55 0.97 10.79 -17.82
CA THR A 55 1.46 11.54 -16.67
C THR A 55 1.48 10.66 -15.42
N ILE A 56 2.63 10.53 -14.78
CA ILE A 56 2.78 9.88 -13.48
C ILE A 56 3.20 10.91 -12.45
N LEU A 57 2.47 10.98 -11.34
CA LEU A 57 2.84 11.74 -10.15
C LEU A 57 3.60 10.82 -9.19
N ALA A 58 4.67 11.30 -8.58
CA ALA A 58 5.39 10.58 -7.53
C ALA A 58 5.61 11.46 -6.31
N VAL A 59 5.28 10.93 -5.13
CA VAL A 59 5.55 11.55 -3.83
C VAL A 59 6.30 10.59 -2.93
N TYR A 60 7.27 11.11 -2.17
CA TYR A 60 8.08 10.34 -1.23
C TYR A 60 8.67 11.26 -0.16
N PRO A 61 8.99 10.76 1.04
CA PRO A 61 9.63 11.55 2.07
C PRO A 61 11.13 11.68 1.78
N LYS A 62 11.70 12.84 2.08
CA LYS A 62 13.15 13.02 2.19
C LYS A 62 13.64 12.44 3.52
N GLY A 63 13.63 11.12 3.63
CA GLY A 63 14.01 10.38 4.83
C GLY A 63 13.24 9.07 4.96
N HIS A 64 13.40 8.41 6.11
CA HIS A 64 12.70 7.16 6.44
C HIS A 64 11.63 7.45 7.49
N GLY A 65 10.36 7.40 7.11
CA GLY A 65 9.24 7.65 8.01
C GLY A 65 9.21 9.06 8.66
N ARG A 66 9.92 10.03 8.09
CA ARG A 66 9.92 11.45 8.47
C ARG A 66 10.60 12.30 7.40
N GLY A 67 10.28 13.60 7.39
CA GLY A 67 10.96 14.59 6.56
C GLY A 67 10.03 15.23 5.54
N ALA A 68 10.58 16.21 4.81
CA ALA A 68 9.83 16.92 3.79
C ALA A 68 9.32 15.98 2.70
N ILE A 69 8.05 16.13 2.31
CA ILE A 69 7.52 15.42 1.15
C ILE A 69 8.13 16.05 -0.11
N ILE A 70 8.70 15.20 -0.94
CA ILE A 70 9.20 15.54 -2.27
C ILE A 70 8.13 15.15 -3.29
N TYR A 71 7.95 15.99 -4.30
CA TYR A 71 7.00 15.78 -5.39
C TYR A 71 7.73 15.88 -6.73
N ARG A 72 7.52 14.90 -7.61
CA ARG A 72 8.02 14.87 -8.98
C ARG A 72 6.91 14.40 -9.93
N ARG A 73 7.09 14.73 -11.20
CA ARG A 73 6.17 14.37 -12.28
C ARG A 73 6.93 13.80 -13.47
N SER A 74 6.36 12.78 -14.09
CA SER A 74 6.70 12.33 -15.44
C SER A 74 5.52 12.62 -16.37
N THR A 75 5.76 12.88 -17.65
CA THR A 75 4.73 13.08 -18.69
C THR A 75 4.83 12.09 -19.84
N ASP A 76 5.67 11.06 -19.70
CA ASP A 76 6.03 10.11 -20.74
C ASP A 76 6.04 8.66 -20.22
N GLY A 77 5.16 8.35 -19.28
CA GLY A 77 5.02 7.00 -18.72
C GLY A 77 6.16 6.61 -17.78
N GLY A 78 6.86 7.59 -17.19
CA GLY A 78 7.95 7.35 -16.24
C GLY A 78 9.33 7.21 -16.88
N LEU A 79 9.46 7.48 -18.20
CA LEU A 79 10.74 7.42 -18.92
C LEU A 79 11.66 8.59 -18.56
N THR A 80 11.09 9.77 -18.30
CA THR A 80 11.81 10.94 -17.78
C THR A 80 11.02 11.61 -16.65
N TRP A 81 11.73 12.34 -15.77
CA TRP A 81 11.17 12.96 -14.58
C TRP A 81 11.58 14.43 -14.46
N SER A 82 10.63 15.30 -14.12
CA SER A 82 10.85 16.71 -13.80
C SER A 82 11.83 16.87 -12.65
N GLU A 83 12.46 18.05 -12.46
CA GLU A 83 13.05 18.40 -11.17
C GLU A 83 12.02 18.32 -10.02
N ARG A 84 12.50 18.39 -8.77
CA ARG A 84 11.62 18.47 -7.59
C ARG A 84 10.70 19.70 -7.71
N LEU A 85 9.40 19.45 -7.68
CA LEU A 85 8.38 20.48 -7.89
C LEU A 85 8.13 21.28 -6.60
N PRO A 86 7.70 22.55 -6.71
CA PRO A 86 7.32 23.35 -5.55
C PRO A 86 6.11 22.74 -4.85
N VAL A 87 6.14 22.76 -3.52
CA VAL A 87 5.07 22.27 -2.65
C VAL A 87 4.81 23.28 -1.54
N PRO A 88 3.63 23.27 -0.91
CA PRO A 88 3.36 24.11 0.26
C PRO A 88 4.40 23.92 1.36
N GLU A 89 4.81 25.01 2.01
CA GLU A 89 5.91 25.02 3.00
C GLU A 89 5.70 23.99 4.12
N ASN A 90 4.45 23.82 4.58
CA ASN A 90 4.16 22.92 5.68
C ASN A 90 4.29 21.43 5.33
N TRP A 91 4.50 21.05 4.06
CA TRP A 91 4.89 19.68 3.68
C TRP A 91 6.23 19.28 4.28
N ALA A 92 7.08 20.26 4.63
CA ALA A 92 8.32 20.03 5.39
C ALA A 92 8.08 19.43 6.79
N THR A 93 6.88 19.60 7.34
CA THR A 93 6.48 19.08 8.66
C THR A 93 5.86 17.69 8.58
N SER A 94 5.84 17.06 7.39
CA SER A 94 5.30 15.72 7.23
C SER A 94 6.03 14.73 8.14
N LEU A 95 5.23 13.87 8.75
CA LEU A 95 5.70 12.72 9.49
C LEU A 95 5.27 11.49 8.70
N GLU A 96 6.05 10.42 8.81
CA GLU A 96 5.75 9.17 8.11
C GLU A 96 5.92 9.30 6.58
N THR A 97 5.30 8.37 5.86
CA THR A 97 5.42 8.15 4.42
C THR A 97 4.17 8.67 3.71
N PRO A 98 4.32 9.54 2.71
CA PRO A 98 3.18 10.06 1.99
C PRO A 98 2.55 9.00 1.09
N THR A 99 1.24 9.03 0.95
CA THR A 99 0.47 8.23 -0.01
C THR A 99 -0.42 9.14 -0.83
N ILE A 100 -0.68 8.78 -2.09
CA ILE A 100 -1.42 9.62 -3.04
C ILE A 100 -2.48 8.80 -3.78
N PHE A 101 -3.69 9.34 -3.87
CA PHE A 101 -4.83 8.67 -4.51
C PHE A 101 -5.66 9.67 -5.32
N ARG A 102 -6.25 9.22 -6.43
CA ARG A 102 -7.28 9.96 -7.15
C ARG A 102 -8.65 9.51 -6.66
N LEU A 103 -9.43 10.44 -6.11
CA LEU A 103 -10.77 10.18 -5.58
C LEU A 103 -11.79 11.03 -6.34
N THR A 104 -13.03 10.57 -6.43
CA THR A 104 -14.10 11.26 -7.15
C THR A 104 -15.29 11.42 -6.22
N ASP A 105 -15.93 12.58 -6.16
CA ASP A 105 -17.18 12.72 -5.40
C ASP A 105 -18.37 12.11 -6.15
N ARG A 106 -19.54 12.09 -5.51
CA ARG A 106 -20.77 11.54 -6.09
C ARG A 106 -21.24 12.34 -7.31
N GLU A 107 -20.81 13.59 -7.43
CA GLU A 107 -21.06 14.47 -8.56
C GLU A 107 -20.10 14.21 -9.74
N GLY A 108 -19.12 13.32 -9.59
CA GLY A 108 -18.16 12.97 -10.65
C GLY A 108 -16.95 13.90 -10.72
N THR A 109 -16.72 14.75 -9.71
CA THR A 109 -15.61 15.70 -9.67
C THR A 109 -14.36 15.04 -9.07
N PRO A 110 -13.31 14.77 -9.88
CA PRO A 110 -12.10 14.16 -9.38
C PRO A 110 -11.26 15.14 -8.57
N ARG A 111 -10.48 14.61 -7.64
CA ARG A 111 -9.35 15.31 -7.01
C ARG A 111 -8.26 14.31 -6.65
N ILE A 112 -7.08 14.84 -6.40
CA ILE A 112 -5.97 14.06 -5.90
C ILE A 112 -5.79 14.38 -4.43
N VAL A 113 -5.72 13.34 -3.62
CA VAL A 113 -5.60 13.43 -2.16
C VAL A 113 -4.29 12.78 -1.76
N LEU A 114 -3.44 13.58 -1.13
CA LEU A 114 -2.21 13.13 -0.49
C LEU A 114 -2.45 12.98 1.00
N PHE A 115 -1.86 11.98 1.63
CA PHE A 115 -1.86 11.80 3.09
C PHE A 115 -0.45 11.91 3.68
N SER A 116 -0.38 12.36 4.92
CA SER A 116 0.79 12.35 5.80
C SER A 116 0.38 11.75 7.14
N GLY A 117 1.17 10.81 7.65
CA GLY A 117 0.82 10.00 8.81
C GLY A 117 1.26 10.55 10.16
N LEU A 118 1.27 9.64 11.15
CA LEU A 118 1.31 9.86 12.59
C LEU A 118 0.16 10.76 13.09
N TYR A 119 0.26 11.26 14.32
CA TYR A 119 -0.73 12.18 14.86
C TYR A 119 -0.41 13.64 14.49
N PRO A 120 -1.39 14.41 13.99
CA PRO A 120 -2.63 13.94 13.36
C PRO A 120 -2.35 13.43 11.94
N ILE A 121 -3.19 12.53 11.44
CA ILE A 121 -3.20 12.28 9.99
C ILE A 121 -3.61 13.58 9.31
N ARG A 122 -2.86 13.97 8.28
CA ARG A 122 -3.09 15.18 7.50
C ARG A 122 -3.25 14.86 6.03
N THR A 123 -3.95 15.73 5.33
CA THR A 123 -4.11 15.65 3.88
C THR A 123 -3.75 16.96 3.18
N ALA A 124 -3.30 16.85 1.94
CA ALA A 124 -3.23 17.92 0.95
C ALA A 124 -4.02 17.51 -0.28
N ILE A 125 -4.69 18.45 -0.92
CA ILE A 125 -5.61 18.21 -2.05
C ILE A 125 -5.12 18.99 -3.27
N SER A 126 -5.21 18.36 -4.43
CA SER A 126 -5.11 19.02 -5.73
C SER A 126 -6.39 18.79 -6.54
N GLU A 127 -6.92 19.86 -7.12
CA GLU A 127 -8.12 19.86 -7.98
C GLU A 127 -7.77 20.12 -9.46
N ASP A 128 -6.47 20.19 -9.79
CA ASP A 128 -5.93 20.57 -11.09
C ASP A 128 -4.86 19.58 -11.58
N ASP A 129 -5.08 18.29 -11.30
CA ASP A 129 -4.22 17.18 -11.71
C ASP A 129 -2.76 17.29 -11.21
N GLY A 130 -2.61 17.78 -9.98
CA GLY A 130 -1.32 17.87 -9.29
C GLY A 130 -0.50 19.10 -9.66
N GLN A 131 -1.07 20.10 -10.34
CA GLN A 131 -0.36 21.34 -10.66
C GLN A 131 -0.20 22.24 -9.43
N THR A 132 -1.24 22.36 -8.62
CA THR A 132 -1.22 23.06 -7.34
C THR A 132 -1.79 22.20 -6.22
N TRP A 133 -1.36 22.50 -4.99
CA TRP A 133 -1.69 21.73 -3.80
C TRP A 133 -2.06 22.63 -2.64
N THR A 134 -3.05 22.22 -1.86
CA THR A 134 -3.34 22.84 -0.58
C THR A 134 -2.26 22.49 0.46
N PRO A 135 -2.04 23.33 1.49
CA PRO A 135 -1.21 22.95 2.65
C PRO A 135 -1.77 21.72 3.37
N LEU A 136 -0.90 20.96 4.04
CA LEU A 136 -1.32 19.83 4.89
C LEU A 136 -2.29 20.30 5.98
N ALA A 137 -3.48 19.70 6.05
CA ALA A 137 -4.51 19.98 7.05
C ALA A 137 -4.97 18.68 7.73
N LYS A 138 -5.30 18.72 9.03
CA LYS A 138 -5.76 17.53 9.76
C LYS A 138 -7.08 17.00 9.20
N ILE A 139 -7.22 15.68 9.11
CA ILE A 139 -8.49 15.04 8.71
C ILE A 139 -9.39 14.69 9.91
N GLY A 140 -8.87 14.83 11.13
CA GLY A 140 -9.54 14.56 12.38
C GLY A 140 -8.55 14.58 13.55
N ASP A 141 -9.04 14.32 14.76
CA ASP A 141 -8.21 14.23 15.98
C ASP A 141 -7.78 12.78 16.23
N TYR A 142 -7.18 12.16 15.20
CA TYR A 142 -6.61 10.82 15.26
C TYR A 142 -5.36 10.73 14.37
N GLY A 143 -4.49 9.77 14.69
CA GLY A 143 -3.27 9.50 13.96
C GLY A 143 -3.13 8.04 13.56
N GLY A 144 -2.06 7.72 12.84
CA GLY A 144 -1.76 6.34 12.44
C GLY A 144 -0.46 6.21 11.65
N ILE A 145 0.06 5.00 11.59
CA ILE A 145 1.25 4.62 10.82
C ILE A 145 0.77 4.14 9.44
N VAL A 146 1.50 4.51 8.38
CA VAL A 146 1.13 4.29 6.98
C VAL A 146 -0.30 4.74 6.69
N ALA A 147 -0.54 6.05 6.83
CA ALA A 147 -1.83 6.65 6.54
C ALA A 147 -1.82 7.24 5.13
N MET A 148 -2.60 6.75 4.16
CA MET A 148 -3.43 5.53 4.13
C MET A 148 -2.70 4.47 3.29
N GLY A 149 -2.61 3.22 3.77
CA GLY A 149 -1.90 2.14 3.05
C GLY A 149 -2.49 1.84 1.67
N ASP A 150 -3.81 1.95 1.55
CA ASP A 150 -4.51 1.95 0.27
C ASP A 150 -5.87 2.66 0.41
N CYS A 151 -6.51 2.97 -0.72
CA CYS A 151 -7.83 3.57 -0.79
C CYS A 151 -8.60 3.06 -2.00
N VAL A 152 -9.86 2.68 -1.80
CA VAL A 152 -10.74 2.18 -2.88
C VAL A 152 -12.07 2.91 -2.89
N ALA A 153 -12.63 3.07 -4.08
CA ALA A 153 -14.04 3.42 -4.26
C ALA A 153 -14.94 2.23 -3.90
N LEU A 154 -16.04 2.53 -3.22
CA LEU A 154 -17.12 1.60 -2.88
C LEU A 154 -18.28 1.75 -3.88
N ALA A 155 -19.13 0.73 -3.96
CA ALA A 155 -20.26 0.70 -4.89
C ALA A 155 -21.27 1.85 -4.73
N ASP A 156 -21.31 2.51 -3.56
CA ASP A 156 -22.19 3.66 -3.28
C ASP A 156 -21.56 5.03 -3.61
N GLY A 157 -20.39 5.03 -4.27
CA GLY A 157 -19.63 6.22 -4.64
C GLY A 157 -18.81 6.83 -3.50
N SER A 158 -18.90 6.30 -2.29
CA SER A 158 -17.98 6.66 -1.20
C SER A 158 -16.62 5.98 -1.38
N HIS A 159 -15.64 6.38 -0.58
CA HIS A 159 -14.30 5.79 -0.57
C HIS A 159 -14.00 5.22 0.81
N ALA A 160 -13.29 4.10 0.86
CA ALA A 160 -12.71 3.54 2.08
C ALA A 160 -11.19 3.60 1.99
N ALA A 161 -10.53 3.91 3.11
CA ALA A 161 -9.09 3.91 3.23
C ALA A 161 -8.67 3.28 4.56
N TRP A 162 -7.48 2.68 4.59
CA TRP A 162 -7.03 1.89 5.73
C TRP A 162 -5.65 2.30 6.21
N PHE A 163 -5.44 2.15 7.51
CA PHE A 163 -4.17 2.40 8.17
C PHE A 163 -4.06 1.50 9.41
N HIS A 164 -2.91 1.58 10.09
CA HIS A 164 -2.71 0.83 11.32
C HIS A 164 -2.06 1.70 12.39
N ASP A 165 -2.13 1.26 13.65
CA ASP A 165 -1.37 1.87 14.74
C ASP A 165 -1.10 0.83 15.83
N ASP A 166 -0.02 1.04 16.59
CA ASP A 166 0.37 0.20 17.72
C ASP A 166 0.14 0.87 19.09
N GLY A 167 -0.67 1.93 19.13
CA GLY A 167 -0.99 2.73 20.31
C GLY A 167 -0.14 3.99 20.45
N ARG A 168 1.00 4.09 19.76
CA ARG A 168 1.93 5.22 19.94
C ARG A 168 1.49 6.50 19.25
N PHE A 169 0.75 6.42 18.14
CA PHE A 169 0.49 7.59 17.30
C PHE A 169 -1.00 7.81 17.01
N PHE A 170 -1.90 7.10 17.70
CA PHE A 170 -3.33 7.27 17.49
C PHE A 170 -3.88 8.60 18.03
N THR A 171 -3.27 9.16 19.07
CA THR A 171 -3.70 10.40 19.76
C THR A 171 -2.55 11.40 19.90
N ALA A 172 -2.86 12.64 20.31
CA ALA A 172 -1.87 13.71 20.51
C ALA A 172 -0.73 13.31 21.46
N GLU A 173 -1.11 12.66 22.56
CA GLU A 173 -0.17 12.08 23.50
C GLU A 173 0.11 10.63 23.12
N PRO A 174 1.38 10.23 22.95
CA PRO A 174 1.72 8.84 22.65
C PRO A 174 1.25 7.88 23.74
N GLY A 175 0.53 6.83 23.34
CA GLY A 175 0.14 5.74 24.22
C GLY A 175 1.23 4.68 24.37
N PRO A 176 1.03 3.70 25.28
CA PRO A 176 1.91 2.53 25.37
C PRO A 176 1.80 1.69 24.10
N VAL A 177 2.91 1.05 23.71
CA VAL A 177 2.95 0.08 22.61
C VAL A 177 2.04 -1.10 22.92
N ARG A 178 1.25 -1.51 21.93
CA ARG A 178 0.27 -2.59 21.94
C ARG A 178 0.39 -3.40 20.65
N ARG A 179 -0.37 -4.49 20.56
CA ARG A 179 -0.58 -5.21 19.31
C ARG A 179 -1.14 -4.28 18.25
N ILE A 180 -0.66 -4.45 17.03
CA ILE A 180 -1.11 -3.60 15.92
C ILE A 180 -2.61 -3.78 15.70
N ARG A 181 -3.29 -2.65 15.53
CA ARG A 181 -4.71 -2.57 15.20
C ARG A 181 -4.86 -1.97 13.80
N VAL A 182 -5.69 -2.59 12.97
CA VAL A 182 -6.05 -2.08 11.65
C VAL A 182 -7.33 -1.28 11.75
N TYR A 183 -7.36 -0.12 11.11
CA TYR A 183 -8.49 0.80 11.11
C TYR A 183 -8.92 1.13 9.68
N GLN A 184 -10.21 1.46 9.55
CA GLN A 184 -10.81 1.99 8.33
C GLN A 184 -11.37 3.38 8.58
N VAL A 185 -11.22 4.27 7.61
CA VAL A 185 -11.96 5.53 7.52
C VAL A 185 -12.67 5.60 6.17
N ASN A 186 -13.76 6.37 6.13
CA ASN A 186 -14.58 6.53 4.94
C ASN A 186 -14.69 8.01 4.57
N SER A 187 -14.80 8.28 3.27
CA SER A 187 -15.11 9.60 2.74
C SER A 187 -16.31 9.52 1.80
N GLU A 188 -17.30 10.38 2.01
CA GLU A 188 -18.52 10.46 1.18
C GLU A 188 -18.46 11.60 0.15
N ASP A 189 -17.43 12.45 0.22
CA ASP A 189 -17.32 13.70 -0.53
C ASP A 189 -16.05 13.77 -1.39
N GLY A 190 -15.57 12.60 -1.85
CA GLY A 190 -14.39 12.49 -2.70
C GLY A 190 -13.08 12.86 -2.00
N GLY A 191 -13.01 12.71 -0.67
CA GLY A 191 -11.79 12.87 0.11
C GLY A 191 -11.59 14.24 0.76
N ARG A 192 -12.60 15.12 0.78
CA ARG A 192 -12.51 16.40 1.51
C ARG A 192 -12.63 16.18 3.01
N THR A 193 -13.53 15.29 3.42
CA THR A 193 -13.72 14.91 4.81
C THR A 193 -13.64 13.40 4.98
N TRP A 194 -13.26 12.98 6.19
CA TRP A 194 -13.05 11.59 6.55
C TRP A 194 -13.75 11.29 7.87
N SER A 195 -14.34 10.11 7.97
CA SER A 195 -15.01 9.65 9.19
C SER A 195 -14.04 9.49 10.36
N ALA A 196 -14.58 9.29 11.57
CA ALA A 196 -13.78 8.73 12.66
C ALA A 196 -13.29 7.31 12.29
N PRO A 197 -12.13 6.86 12.81
CA PRO A 197 -11.60 5.53 12.51
C PRO A 197 -12.47 4.43 13.11
N ARG A 198 -12.85 3.47 12.27
CA ARG A 198 -13.49 2.23 12.68
C ARG A 198 -12.44 1.15 12.85
N PHE A 199 -12.36 0.57 14.05
CA PHE A 199 -11.51 -0.59 14.29
C PHE A 199 -12.01 -1.79 13.48
N LEU A 200 -11.11 -2.47 12.77
CA LEU A 200 -11.42 -3.70 12.05
C LEU A 200 -11.04 -4.93 12.87
N PHE A 201 -9.74 -5.11 13.11
CA PHE A 201 -9.21 -6.26 13.84
C PHE A 201 -7.79 -6.01 14.36
N SER A 202 -7.37 -6.91 15.24
CA SER A 202 -5.99 -7.12 15.68
C SER A 202 -5.77 -8.63 15.78
N HIS A 203 -4.59 -9.12 15.41
CA HIS A 203 -4.31 -10.55 15.49
C HIS A 203 -3.68 -10.94 16.83
N ARG A 204 -3.93 -12.17 17.30
CA ARG A 204 -3.45 -12.64 18.62
C ARG A 204 -1.95 -12.96 18.62
N GLU A 205 -1.40 -13.38 17.48
CA GLU A 205 -0.04 -13.97 17.40
C GLU A 205 0.88 -13.26 16.40
N ALA A 206 0.30 -12.44 15.50
CA ALA A 206 1.01 -11.70 14.46
C ALA A 206 0.69 -10.19 14.53
N ASP A 207 1.61 -9.34 14.07
CA ASP A 207 1.38 -7.89 14.01
C ASP A 207 1.09 -7.47 12.57
N LEU A 208 -0.20 -7.39 12.24
CA LEU A 208 -0.69 -7.14 10.88
C LEU A 208 -0.75 -5.65 10.57
N ASN A 209 -0.09 -5.21 9.51
CA ASN A 209 -0.02 -3.80 9.13
C ASN A 209 0.10 -3.57 7.62
N GLU A 210 0.24 -2.30 7.24
CA GLU A 210 0.41 -1.82 5.86
C GLU A 210 -0.58 -2.45 4.86
N PRO A 211 -1.90 -2.22 5.02
CA PRO A 211 -2.92 -2.84 4.18
C PRO A 211 -2.78 -2.48 2.70
N GLY A 212 -2.75 -3.48 1.82
CA GLY A 212 -2.86 -3.33 0.36
C GLY A 212 -4.13 -4.01 -0.14
N ILE A 213 -4.95 -3.32 -0.92
CA ILE A 213 -6.30 -3.78 -1.27
C ILE A 213 -6.42 -4.04 -2.77
N VAL A 214 -7.11 -5.12 -3.14
CA VAL A 214 -7.52 -5.39 -4.52
C VAL A 214 -8.96 -5.87 -4.56
N ARG A 215 -9.69 -5.45 -5.59
CA ARG A 215 -11.05 -5.91 -5.87
C ARG A 215 -11.02 -7.12 -6.81
N SER A 216 -11.88 -8.09 -6.56
CA SER A 216 -12.12 -9.25 -7.43
C SER A 216 -12.48 -8.82 -8.86
N PRO A 217 -12.20 -9.66 -9.88
CA PRO A 217 -12.53 -9.35 -11.27
C PRO A 217 -14.03 -9.14 -11.51
N ASP A 218 -14.90 -9.80 -10.74
CA ASP A 218 -16.35 -9.64 -10.82
C ASP A 218 -16.88 -8.44 -9.99
N GLY A 219 -16.00 -7.76 -9.27
CA GLY A 219 -16.32 -6.58 -8.46
C GLY A 219 -16.92 -6.88 -7.10
N SER A 220 -17.27 -8.14 -6.78
CA SER A 220 -18.11 -8.51 -5.63
C SER A 220 -17.38 -8.52 -4.28
N THR A 221 -16.07 -8.76 -4.32
CA THR A 221 -15.23 -9.04 -3.15
C THR A 221 -13.97 -8.18 -3.15
N LEU A 222 -13.57 -7.69 -1.99
CA LEU A 222 -12.28 -7.05 -1.72
C LEU A 222 -11.37 -8.03 -0.98
N ALA A 223 -10.08 -8.04 -1.32
CA ALA A 223 -9.03 -8.70 -0.56
C ALA A 223 -8.09 -7.64 0.01
N MET A 224 -7.77 -7.75 1.30
CA MET A 224 -6.80 -6.93 2.01
C MET A 224 -5.60 -7.79 2.35
N LEU A 225 -4.49 -7.56 1.67
CA LEU A 225 -3.20 -8.15 2.00
C LEU A 225 -2.53 -7.30 3.08
N LEU A 226 -1.89 -7.98 4.03
CA LEU A 226 -1.31 -7.38 5.22
C LEU A 226 0.13 -7.86 5.36
N ARG A 227 1.02 -6.90 5.58
CA ARG A 227 2.36 -7.20 6.08
C ARG A 227 2.25 -7.80 7.47
N GLU A 228 3.18 -8.72 7.76
CA GLU A 228 3.39 -9.24 9.10
C GLU A 228 4.72 -8.72 9.68
N ASN A 229 4.60 -8.00 10.80
CA ASN A 229 5.69 -7.19 11.33
C ASN A 229 6.63 -7.94 12.29
N THR A 230 6.16 -8.99 12.99
CA THR A 230 7.00 -9.75 13.93
C THR A 230 8.03 -10.62 13.23
N ARG A 231 7.81 -10.91 11.94
CA ARG A 231 8.63 -11.76 11.06
C ARG A 231 8.61 -13.24 11.45
N THR A 232 7.66 -13.66 12.28
CA THR A 232 7.49 -15.07 12.66
C THR A 232 6.47 -15.79 11.78
N HIS A 233 5.59 -15.04 11.11
CA HIS A 233 4.60 -15.57 10.17
C HIS A 233 4.81 -14.97 8.77
N ASN A 234 4.17 -15.56 7.77
CA ASN A 234 4.03 -14.99 6.45
C ASN A 234 3.08 -13.78 6.49
N GLY A 235 2.92 -13.10 5.34
CA GLY A 235 1.87 -12.09 5.19
C GLY A 235 0.47 -12.69 5.44
N PHE A 236 -0.55 -11.85 5.56
CA PHE A 236 -1.93 -12.30 5.77
C PHE A 236 -2.86 -11.70 4.72
N VAL A 237 -4.01 -12.34 4.51
CA VAL A 237 -5.11 -11.80 3.71
C VAL A 237 -6.44 -11.89 4.46
N SER A 238 -7.27 -10.88 4.33
CA SER A 238 -8.66 -10.85 4.80
C SER A 238 -9.58 -10.42 3.67
N PHE A 239 -10.81 -10.92 3.63
CA PHE A 239 -11.75 -10.68 2.55
C PHE A 239 -13.02 -9.98 3.03
N SER A 240 -13.58 -9.13 2.17
CA SER A 240 -14.88 -8.48 2.38
C SER A 240 -15.76 -8.68 1.15
N SER A 241 -16.95 -9.24 1.34
CA SER A 241 -17.95 -9.43 0.27
C SER A 241 -19.14 -8.47 0.39
N ASP A 242 -18.98 -7.38 1.14
CA ASP A 242 -20.05 -6.46 1.50
C ASP A 242 -19.62 -4.98 1.45
N GLU A 243 -18.71 -4.66 0.52
CA GLU A 243 -18.17 -3.31 0.31
C GLU A 243 -17.47 -2.76 1.58
N ALA A 244 -16.53 -3.55 2.11
CA ALA A 244 -15.72 -3.22 3.28
C ALA A 244 -16.52 -2.97 4.57
N LYS A 245 -17.77 -3.43 4.67
CA LYS A 245 -18.55 -3.31 5.91
C LYS A 245 -18.09 -4.33 6.95
N THR A 246 -17.81 -5.55 6.54
CA THR A 246 -17.22 -6.59 7.37
C THR A 246 -16.05 -7.26 6.67
N TRP A 247 -15.19 -7.88 7.47
CA TRP A 247 -13.96 -8.53 7.02
C TRP A 247 -13.88 -9.92 7.65
N SER A 248 -13.43 -10.90 6.87
CA SER A 248 -13.16 -12.25 7.38
C SER A 248 -12.02 -12.24 8.39
N GLU A 249 -11.89 -13.31 9.18
CA GLU A 249 -10.66 -13.52 9.95
C GLU A 249 -9.45 -13.55 9.00
N PRO A 250 -8.35 -12.84 9.31
CA PRO A 250 -7.15 -12.88 8.49
C PRO A 250 -6.55 -14.29 8.45
N VAL A 251 -6.21 -14.77 7.26
CA VAL A 251 -5.54 -16.05 7.02
C VAL A 251 -4.13 -15.83 6.48
N GLU A 252 -3.20 -16.69 6.86
CA GLU A 252 -1.79 -16.57 6.46
C GLU A 252 -1.62 -16.88 4.96
N LEU A 253 -0.89 -16.02 4.26
CA LEU A 253 -0.54 -16.14 2.84
C LEU A 253 0.61 -17.14 2.62
N PRO A 254 0.77 -17.66 1.40
CA PRO A 254 1.98 -18.37 0.99
C PRO A 254 3.22 -17.47 1.10
N ALA A 255 4.39 -18.07 1.33
CA ALA A 255 5.65 -17.32 1.41
C ALA A 255 5.96 -16.53 0.13
N ALA A 256 5.43 -16.95 -1.02
CA ALA A 256 5.53 -16.25 -2.30
C ALA A 256 4.99 -14.81 -2.26
N LEU A 257 4.09 -14.49 -1.32
CA LEU A 257 3.46 -13.18 -1.11
C LEU A 257 3.86 -12.56 0.25
N THR A 258 4.89 -13.07 0.92
CA THR A 258 5.35 -12.49 2.20
C THR A 258 6.29 -11.32 1.97
N GLY A 259 5.84 -10.12 2.36
CA GLY A 259 6.58 -8.90 2.14
C GLY A 259 6.03 -7.68 2.86
N ASP A 260 6.62 -6.53 2.54
CA ASP A 260 6.21 -5.23 3.05
C ASP A 260 5.62 -4.37 1.92
N ARG A 261 4.52 -3.67 2.23
CA ARG A 261 3.77 -2.79 1.31
C ARG A 261 3.37 -3.45 0.00
N HIS A 262 2.38 -4.33 0.09
CA HIS A 262 1.72 -4.91 -1.08
C HIS A 262 1.00 -3.83 -1.88
N THR A 263 1.48 -3.56 -3.09
CA THR A 263 0.78 -2.72 -4.07
C THR A 263 0.33 -3.62 -5.22
N LEU A 264 -0.99 -3.70 -5.46
CA LEU A 264 -1.60 -4.67 -6.37
C LEU A 264 -2.30 -4.00 -7.55
N ARG A 265 -2.11 -4.54 -8.76
CA ARG A 265 -2.84 -4.14 -9.97
C ARG A 265 -3.07 -5.35 -10.88
N TYR A 266 -4.16 -5.36 -11.63
CA TYR A 266 -4.34 -6.32 -12.71
C TYR A 266 -3.55 -5.88 -13.94
N ALA A 267 -2.81 -6.82 -14.53
CA ALA A 267 -2.25 -6.67 -15.86
C ALA A 267 -3.35 -6.77 -16.93
N PRO A 268 -3.12 -6.25 -18.15
CA PRO A 268 -4.12 -6.31 -19.24
C PRO A 268 -4.59 -7.71 -19.62
N ASP A 269 -3.80 -8.75 -19.31
CA ASP A 269 -4.15 -10.15 -19.55
C ASP A 269 -4.94 -10.80 -18.41
N GLY A 270 -5.34 -10.02 -17.39
CA GLY A 270 -6.13 -10.47 -16.25
C GLY A 270 -5.32 -11.07 -15.10
N ARG A 271 -3.99 -11.21 -15.24
CA ARG A 271 -3.15 -11.63 -14.12
C ARG A 271 -3.08 -10.54 -13.06
N LEU A 272 -2.99 -10.97 -11.80
CA LEU A 272 -2.76 -10.09 -10.68
C LEU A 272 -1.26 -9.94 -10.46
N VAL A 273 -0.78 -8.70 -10.45
CA VAL A 273 0.61 -8.35 -10.13
C VAL A 273 0.61 -7.66 -8.78
N CYS A 274 1.43 -8.18 -7.85
CA CYS A 274 1.68 -7.56 -6.56
C CYS A 274 3.16 -7.22 -6.47
N VAL A 275 3.50 -5.96 -6.26
CA VAL A 275 4.87 -5.54 -5.98
C VAL A 275 5.04 -5.24 -4.50
N PHE A 276 6.21 -5.56 -3.95
CA PHE A 276 6.50 -5.42 -2.53
C PHE A 276 8.00 -5.59 -2.27
N ARG A 277 8.44 -5.26 -1.05
CA ARG A 277 9.74 -5.72 -0.57
C ARG A 277 9.63 -7.15 -0.08
N ASP A 278 10.47 -8.04 -0.59
CA ASP A 278 10.52 -9.44 -0.17
C ASP A 278 10.95 -9.60 1.28
N MET A 279 10.13 -10.25 2.11
CA MET A 279 10.48 -10.56 3.50
C MET A 279 10.27 -12.03 3.86
N ALA A 280 10.02 -12.88 2.87
CA ALA A 280 9.87 -14.32 3.07
C ALA A 280 11.13 -14.93 3.72
N ARG A 281 10.93 -15.72 4.78
CA ARG A 281 12.00 -16.17 5.70
C ARG A 281 13.09 -16.98 5.00
N GLN A 282 12.73 -17.79 4.01
CA GLN A 282 13.66 -18.63 3.24
C GLN A 282 13.80 -18.19 1.78
N SER A 283 13.51 -16.93 1.47
CA SER A 283 13.69 -16.40 0.12
C SER A 283 15.14 -16.05 -0.17
N VAL A 284 15.60 -16.40 -1.37
CA VAL A 284 16.93 -16.02 -1.87
C VAL A 284 17.03 -14.52 -2.19
N THR A 285 15.90 -13.84 -2.38
CA THR A 285 15.80 -12.40 -2.64
C THR A 285 15.33 -11.60 -1.42
N ARG A 286 15.47 -12.16 -0.21
CA ARG A 286 14.97 -11.50 1.01
C ARG A 286 15.60 -10.11 1.17
N GLY A 287 14.75 -9.08 1.23
CA GLY A 287 15.12 -7.68 1.32
C GLY A 287 15.01 -6.91 0.01
N ASP A 288 14.89 -7.61 -1.13
CA ASP A 288 14.86 -7.03 -2.47
C ASP A 288 13.48 -6.52 -2.88
N PHE A 289 13.47 -5.71 -3.93
CA PHE A 289 12.26 -5.29 -4.60
C PHE A 289 11.80 -6.36 -5.59
N VAL A 290 10.56 -6.85 -5.43
CA VAL A 290 10.03 -7.94 -6.24
C VAL A 290 8.62 -7.67 -6.76
N ALA A 291 8.23 -8.39 -7.81
CA ALA A 291 6.85 -8.66 -8.14
C ALA A 291 6.51 -10.13 -7.88
N TRP A 292 5.28 -10.37 -7.46
CA TRP A 292 4.58 -11.65 -7.55
C TRP A 292 3.55 -11.55 -8.67
N VAL A 293 3.44 -12.60 -9.48
CA VAL A 293 2.45 -12.71 -10.55
C VAL A 293 1.60 -13.96 -10.30
N GLY A 294 0.28 -13.77 -10.26
CA GLY A 294 -0.68 -14.84 -10.08
C GLY A 294 -2.07 -14.41 -10.52
N THR A 295 -3.09 -14.92 -9.84
CA THR A 295 -4.50 -14.69 -10.12
C THR A 295 -5.26 -14.37 -8.84
N TRP A 296 -6.48 -13.84 -8.97
CA TRP A 296 -7.39 -13.66 -7.84
C TRP A 296 -7.63 -14.98 -7.09
N ASP A 297 -7.84 -16.07 -7.82
CA ASP A 297 -8.08 -17.39 -7.23
C ASP A 297 -6.87 -17.88 -6.42
N ASP A 298 -5.64 -17.46 -6.74
CA ASP A 298 -4.46 -17.82 -5.94
C ASP A 298 -4.54 -17.18 -4.54
N LEU A 299 -5.11 -15.98 -4.42
CA LEU A 299 -5.36 -15.36 -3.12
C LEU A 299 -6.45 -16.11 -2.35
N VAL A 300 -7.55 -16.45 -3.02
CA VAL A 300 -8.70 -17.12 -2.40
C VAL A 300 -8.34 -18.51 -1.89
N GLU A 301 -7.59 -19.27 -2.68
CA GLU A 301 -7.22 -20.65 -2.36
C GLU A 301 -5.87 -20.78 -1.65
N GLY A 302 -5.16 -19.66 -1.43
CA GLY A 302 -3.86 -19.66 -0.76
C GLY A 302 -2.77 -20.40 -1.56
N ARG A 303 -2.75 -20.22 -2.89
CA ARG A 303 -1.75 -20.83 -3.79
C ARG A 303 -0.57 -19.90 -4.01
N GLU A 304 0.58 -20.48 -4.35
CA GLU A 304 1.83 -19.73 -4.50
C GLU A 304 1.84 -18.75 -5.68
N GLY A 305 0.86 -18.78 -6.59
CA GLY A 305 0.84 -18.00 -7.82
C GLY A 305 1.58 -18.66 -8.98
N GLN A 306 1.98 -17.88 -9.98
CA GLN A 306 2.62 -18.37 -11.20
C GLN A 306 4.15 -18.26 -11.13
N TYR A 307 4.67 -17.08 -10.78
CA TYR A 307 6.12 -16.80 -10.68
C TYR A 307 6.39 -15.49 -9.94
N ARG A 308 7.64 -15.28 -9.53
CA ARG A 308 8.15 -14.01 -9.00
C ARG A 308 9.12 -13.37 -9.98
N VAL A 309 9.26 -12.05 -9.89
CA VAL A 309 10.24 -11.26 -10.62
C VAL A 309 11.06 -10.45 -9.62
N ARG A 310 12.39 -10.58 -9.64
CA ARG A 310 13.29 -9.67 -8.91
C ARG A 310 13.46 -8.41 -9.74
N LEU A 311 12.95 -7.28 -9.24
CA LEU A 311 12.93 -6.01 -9.95
C LEU A 311 14.12 -5.11 -9.59
N GLY A 312 14.65 -5.25 -8.38
CA GLY A 312 15.78 -4.46 -7.92
C GLY A 312 16.50 -5.09 -6.74
N ASP A 313 17.82 -5.04 -6.78
CA ASP A 313 18.72 -5.55 -5.75
C ASP A 313 18.83 -4.57 -4.58
N ASN A 314 18.59 -5.04 -3.36
CA ASN A 314 18.79 -4.25 -2.17
C ASN A 314 20.26 -4.28 -1.73
N THR A 315 20.93 -3.16 -1.91
CA THR A 315 22.35 -3.02 -1.56
C THR A 315 22.61 -2.62 -0.11
N GLN A 316 21.57 -2.38 0.70
CA GLN A 316 21.67 -1.89 2.08
C GLN A 316 20.62 -2.52 3.02
N GLY A 317 21.03 -3.59 3.70
CA GLY A 317 20.20 -4.28 4.69
C GLY A 317 18.93 -4.86 4.06
N THR A 318 17.78 -4.61 4.69
CA THR A 318 16.46 -5.05 4.17
C THR A 318 15.50 -3.88 4.04
N ASP A 319 16.00 -2.65 3.94
CA ASP A 319 15.14 -1.46 4.03
C ASP A 319 15.09 -0.67 2.71
N THR A 320 14.63 -1.33 1.65
CA THR A 320 14.35 -0.74 0.33
C THR A 320 13.09 -1.38 -0.28
N GLY A 321 12.79 -1.14 -1.56
CA GLY A 321 11.75 -1.89 -2.29
C GLY A 321 10.30 -1.55 -1.93
N TYR A 322 10.05 -0.35 -1.41
CA TYR A 322 8.70 0.17 -1.17
C TYR A 322 8.11 0.78 -2.44
N PRO A 323 7.00 0.23 -3.00
CA PRO A 323 6.68 0.53 -4.38
C PRO A 323 5.39 1.32 -4.63
N GLY A 324 5.44 2.14 -5.68
CA GLY A 324 4.28 2.41 -6.52
C GLY A 324 4.15 1.36 -7.64
N LEU A 325 2.95 1.21 -8.19
CA LEU A 325 2.67 0.31 -9.32
C LEU A 325 1.57 0.91 -10.18
N GLU A 326 1.92 1.21 -11.43
CA GLU A 326 0.99 1.74 -12.43
C GLU A 326 0.90 0.79 -13.61
N VAL A 327 -0.27 0.75 -14.26
CA VAL A 327 -0.51 -0.02 -15.48
C VAL A 327 -0.58 0.96 -16.64
N LEU A 328 0.48 0.99 -17.45
CA LEU A 328 0.55 1.78 -18.67
C LEU A 328 -0.23 1.08 -19.80
N PRO A 329 -0.75 1.84 -20.79
CA PRO A 329 -1.56 1.32 -21.90
C PRO A 329 -0.81 0.41 -22.88
#